data_AF-A0A652K5B7-F1
#
_entry.id   AF-A0A652K5B7-F1
#
_cell.length_a   1.000
_cell.length_b   1.000
_cell.length_c   1.000
_cell.angle_alpha   90.00
_cell.angle_beta   90.00
_cell.angle_gamma   90.00
#
_symmetry.space_group_name_H-M   'P 1'
#
loop_
_entity.id
_entity.type
_entity.pdbx_description
1 polymer ?
#
loop_
_entity_poly.entity_id
_entity_poly.type
_entity_poly.pdbx_seq_one_letter_code
_entity_poly.pdbx_strand_id
1 'polypeptide(L)' 'MARPDTPPRRNDGGTTTRRVKRACNACGYTLGDATDMEIAAAMEGRALPDVRDECPTCTPVS' A
#
# COMPACT_ATOMS: atom_id res chain seq x y z
N MET A 1 -14.30 -2.25 4.44
CA MET A 1 -14.05 -3.07 3.24
C MET A 1 -12.54 -3.12 3.05
N ALA A 2 -11.91 -4.30 3.00
CA ALA A 2 -10.47 -4.38 2.78
C ALA A 2 -10.14 -3.87 1.36
N ARG A 3 -9.12 -3.02 1.22
CA ARG A 3 -8.70 -2.50 -0.09
C ARG A 3 -8.08 -3.62 -0.95
N PRO A 4 -8.04 -3.46 -2.29
CA PRO A 4 -7.39 -4.43 -3.17
C PRO A 4 -5.91 -4.62 -2.82
N ASP A 5 -5.44 -5.87 -2.87
CA ASP A 5 -4.03 -6.24 -2.78
C ASP A 5 -3.64 -7.00 -4.05
N THR A 6 -3.31 -6.26 -5.11
CA THR A 6 -3.03 -6.88 -6.41
C THR A 6 -1.71 -7.66 -6.38
N PRO A 7 -1.69 -8.97 -6.64
CA PRO A 7 -0.46 -9.74 -6.62
C PRO A 7 0.48 -9.32 -7.78
N PRO A 8 1.81 -9.43 -7.61
CA PRO A 8 2.76 -9.24 -8.70
C PRO A 8 2.43 -10.13 -9.90
N ARG A 9 2.47 -9.57 -11.12
CA ARG A 9 2.28 -10.31 -12.36
C ARG A 9 3.60 -10.43 -13.10
N ARG A 10 3.98 -11.65 -13.48
CA ARG A 10 5.11 -11.89 -14.39
C ARG A 10 4.66 -11.71 -15.84
N ASN A 11 5.45 -11.00 -16.64
CA ASN A 11 5.16 -10.74 -18.05
C ASN A 11 6.01 -11.64 -18.96
N ASP A 12 5.51 -11.88 -20.17
CA ASP A 12 6.27 -12.51 -21.24
C ASP A 12 7.40 -11.55 -21.65
N GLY A 13 8.65 -11.98 -21.44
CA GLY A 13 9.84 -11.12 -21.52
C GLY A 13 10.60 -10.98 -20.20
N GLY A 14 10.15 -11.64 -19.12
CA GLY A 14 10.91 -11.77 -17.87
C GLY A 14 10.78 -10.59 -16.92
N THR A 15 10.05 -9.55 -17.29
CA THR A 15 9.73 -8.43 -16.39
C THR A 15 8.62 -8.81 -15.41
N THR A 16 8.54 -8.08 -14.30
CA THR A 16 7.47 -8.25 -13.30
C THR A 16 6.80 -6.91 -13.07
N THR A 17 5.48 -6.86 -13.27
CA THR A 17 4.66 -5.71 -12.92
C THR A 17 4.19 -5.83 -11.48
N ARG A 18 4.37 -4.75 -10.70
CA ARG A 18 3.90 -4.64 -9.32
C ARG A 18 3.11 -3.35 -9.14
N ARG A 19 2.04 -3.41 -8.35
CA ARG A 19 1.37 -2.22 -7.82
C ARG A 19 2.15 -1.73 -6.60
N VAL A 20 2.29 -0.41 -6.47
CA VAL A 20 2.84 0.19 -5.26
C VAL A 20 1.91 -0.14 -4.09
N LYS A 21 2.51 -0.47 -2.94
CA LYS A 21 1.77 -0.86 -1.75
C LYS A 21 1.87 0.24 -0.69
N ARG A 22 0.82 0.35 0.12
CA ARG A 22 0.81 1.17 1.33
C ARG A 22 1.48 0.40 2.46
N ALA A 23 2.15 1.12 3.35
CA ALA A 23 2.72 0.58 4.57
C ALA A 23 2.16 1.36 5.77
N CYS A 24 1.89 0.67 6.87
CA CYS A 24 1.46 1.28 8.12
C CYS A 24 2.49 2.30 8.62
N ASN A 25 2.05 3.50 8.97
CA ASN A 25 2.89 4.59 9.46
C ASN A 25 3.61 4.26 10.78
N ALA A 26 3.13 3.28 11.55
CA ALA A 26 3.73 2.86 12.82
C ALA A 26 4.61 1.61 12.70
N CYS A 27 4.07 0.51 12.18
CA CYS A 27 4.75 -0.79 12.18
C CYS A 27 5.28 -1.23 10.82
N GLY A 28 4.99 -0.49 9.74
CA GLY A 28 5.42 -0.83 8.38
C GLY A 28 4.68 -1.99 7.73
N TYR A 29 3.65 -2.57 8.38
CA TYR A 29 2.85 -3.65 7.79
C TYR A 29 2.21 -3.22 6.46
N THR A 30 2.21 -4.12 5.47
CA THR A 30 1.69 -3.84 4.12
C THR A 30 0.17 -3.92 4.09
N LEU A 31 -0.50 -2.83 3.68
CA LEU A 31 -1.97 -2.66 3.77
C LEU A 31 -2.69 -2.72 2.41
N GLY A 32 -2.04 -3.29 1.39
CA GLY A 32 -2.55 -3.41 0.03
C GLY A 32 -2.12 -2.26 -0.88
N ASP A 33 -2.84 -2.09 -2.00
CA ASP A 33 -2.46 -1.17 -3.07
C ASP A 33 -2.57 0.30 -2.64
N ALA A 34 -1.58 1.10 -3.06
CA ALA A 34 -1.64 2.55 -3.01
C ALA A 34 -2.52 3.08 -4.15
N THR A 35 -3.22 4.17 -3.87
CA THR A 35 -3.97 4.95 -4.85
C THR A 35 -3.05 5.88 -5.63
N ASP A 36 -3.48 6.28 -6.82
CA ASP A 36 -2.70 7.21 -7.64
C ASP A 36 -2.48 8.56 -6.94
N MET A 37 -3.42 8.99 -6.10
CA MET A 37 -3.28 10.21 -5.29
C MET A 37 -2.19 10.09 -4.21
N GLU A 38 -2.12 8.94 -3.53
CA GLU A 38 -1.06 8.69 -2.54
C GLU A 38 0.31 8.60 -3.22
N ILE A 39 0.37 7.98 -4.41
CA ILE A 39 1.59 7.91 -5.21
C ILE A 39 2.03 9.32 -5.64
N ALA A 40 1.11 10.14 -6.14
CA ALA A 40 1.40 11.53 -6.51
C ALA A 40 1.87 12.36 -5.31
N ALA A 41 1.20 12.24 -4.16
CA ALA A 41 1.61 12.90 -2.92
C ALA A 41 3.03 12.51 -2.50
N ALA A 42 3.40 11.22 -2.61
CA ALA A 42 4.76 10.77 -2.33
C ALA A 42 5.79 11.38 -3.29
N MET A 43 5.49 11.45 -4.60
CA MET A 43 6.38 12.06 -5.59
C MET A 43 6.57 13.56 -5.37
N GLU A 44 5.53 14.25 -4.90
CA GLU A 44 5.54 15.68 -4.62
C GLU A 44 6.10 16.03 -3.22
N GLY A 45 6.50 15.02 -2.43
CA GLY A 45 6.98 15.22 -1.06
C GLY A 45 5.90 15.69 -0.07
N ARG A 46 4.62 15.50 -0.41
CA ARG A 46 3.49 15.79 0.48
C ARG A 46 3.32 14.68 1.51
N ALA A 47 2.72 15.05 2.64
CA ALA A 47 2.36 14.08 3.67
C ALA A 47 1.37 13.04 3.13
N LEU A 48 1.66 11.76 3.37
CA LEU A 48 0.77 10.65 3.07
C LEU A 48 -0.29 10.51 4.18
N PRO A 49 -1.48 9.98 3.85
CA PRO A 49 -2.49 9.70 4.86
C PRO A 49 -1.94 8.73 5.92
N ASP A 50 -2.38 8.95 7.15
CA ASP A 50 -2.14 8.01 8.24
C ASP A 50 -3.13 6.85 8.14
N VAL A 51 -2.62 5.64 7.93
CA VAL A 51 -3.42 4.42 7.69
C VAL A 51 -3.31 3.41 8.84
N ARG A 52 -2.95 3.89 10.05
CA ARG A 52 -2.81 3.04 11.25
C ARG A 52 -4.11 2.39 11.72
N ASP A 53 -5.26 2.96 11.36
CA ASP A 53 -6.61 2.44 11.64
C ASP A 53 -7.00 1.25 10.74
N GLU A 54 -6.36 1.13 9.57
CA GLU A 54 -6.51 -0.02 8.67
C GLU A 54 -5.58 -1.20 9.05
N CYS A 55 -4.67 -1.01 10.02
CA CYS A 55 -3.57 -1.93 10.27
C CYS A 55 -3.94 -3.08 11.22
N PRO A 56 -3.99 -4.34 10.75
CA PRO A 56 -4.38 -5.48 11.60
C PRO A 56 -3.38 -5.75 12.74
N THR A 57 -2.14 -5.25 12.62
CA THR A 57 -1.11 -5.38 13.67
C THR A 57 -1.24 -4.32 14.76
N CYS A 58 -1.61 -3.08 14.39
CA CYS A 58 -1.69 -1.96 15.33
C CYS A 58 -3.08 -1.79 15.93
N THR A 59 -4.11 -2.13 15.17
CA THR A 59 -5.51 -2.21 15.57
C THR A 59 -5.96 -3.65 15.37
N PRO A 60 -5.72 -4.54 16.35
CA PRO A 60 -6.28 -5.88 16.29
C PRO A 60 -7.80 -5.75 16.23
N VAL A 61 -8.42 -6.29 15.19
CA VAL A 61 -9.86 -6.52 15.17
C VAL A 61 -10.17 -7.55 16.25
N SER A 62 -10.62 -7.07 17.40
CA SER A 62 -11.15 -7.86 18.52
C SER A 62 -12.50 -8.48 18.16
#